data_AF-A0A529IC70-F1
#
_entry.id   AF-A0A529IC70-F1
#
_cell.length_a   1.000
_cell.length_b   1.000
_cell.length_c   1.000
_cell.angle_alpha   90.00
_cell.angle_beta   90.00
_cell.angle_gamma   90.00
#
_symmetry.space_group_name_H-M   'P 1'
#
loop_
_entity.id
_entity.type
_entity.pdbx_description
1 polymer ?
#
loop_
_entity_poly.entity_id
_entity_poly.type
_entity_poly.pdbx_seq_one_letter_code
_entity_poly.pdbx_strand_id
1 'polypeptide(L)' 'MPSSELLIAFFATTAIFAYIPGPAMLYAAAQTMARGRWSGLTAALGIHLGGYVHVLA' A
#
# COMPACT_ATOMS: atom_id res chain seq x y z
N MET A 1 -22.03 19.88 7.07
CA MET A 1 -21.06 18.80 7.37
C MET A 1 -21.60 17.50 6.79
N PRO A 2 -20.76 16.55 6.32
CA PRO A 2 -21.23 15.27 5.79
C PRO A 2 -22.10 14.52 6.81
N SER A 3 -23.06 13.72 6.33
CA SER A 3 -23.92 12.93 7.21
C SER A 3 -23.13 11.83 7.94
N SER A 4 -23.57 11.47 9.14
CA SER A 4 -22.93 10.43 9.95
C SER A 4 -22.88 9.08 9.21
N GLU A 5 -23.93 8.75 8.46
CA GLU A 5 -24.02 7.54 7.64
C GLU A 5 -22.93 7.50 6.56
N LEU A 6 -22.68 8.62 5.89
CA LEU A 6 -21.62 8.74 4.88
C LEU A 6 -20.24 8.56 5.50
N LEU A 7 -20.01 9.17 6.67
CA LEU A 7 -18.74 9.02 7.40
C LEU A 7 -18.50 7.57 7.82
N ILE A 8 -19.51 6.90 8.37
CA ILE A 8 -19.42 5.49 8.76
C ILE A 8 -19.10 4.61 7.56
N ALA A 9 -19.80 4.80 6.44
CA ALA A 9 -19.53 4.06 5.20
C ALA A 9 -18.10 4.31 4.69
N PHE A 10 -17.66 5.57 4.66
CA PHE A 10 -16.31 5.95 4.25
C PHE A 10 -15.24 5.28 5.13
N PHE A 11 -15.35 5.38 6.45
CA PHE A 11 -14.36 4.78 7.36
C PHE A 11 -14.35 3.27 7.26
N ALA A 12 -15.52 2.62 7.20
CA ALA A 12 -15.62 1.18 7.07
C ALA A 12 -14.98 0.69 5.75
N THR A 13 -15.35 1.29 4.62
CA THR A 13 -14.80 0.93 3.32
C THR A 13 -13.29 1.20 3.25
N THR A 14 -12.85 2.37 3.67
CA THR A 14 -11.41 2.73 3.62
C THR A 14 -10.58 1.81 4.52
N ALA A 15 -11.09 1.44 5.69
CA ALA A 15 -10.43 0.46 6.55
C ALA A 15 -10.29 -0.89 5.85
N ILE A 16 -11.37 -1.41 5.24
CA ILE A 16 -11.31 -2.68 4.50
C ILE A 16 -10.25 -2.62 3.39
N PHE A 17 -10.25 -1.55 2.58
CA PHE A 17 -9.27 -1.39 1.50
C PHE A 17 -7.85 -1.23 2.02
N ALA A 18 -7.63 -0.57 3.16
CA ALA A 18 -6.31 -0.39 3.75
C ALA A 18 -5.67 -1.73 4.19
N TYR A 19 -6.47 -2.73 4.55
CA TYR A 19 -5.96 -4.07 4.90
C TYR A 19 -5.70 -4.97 3.69
N ILE A 20 -6.24 -4.64 2.52
CA ILE A 20 -6.03 -5.45 1.30
C ILE A 20 -4.65 -5.08 0.72
N PRO A 21 -3.71 -6.03 0.59
CA PRO A 21 -2.41 -5.73 0.03
C PRO A 21 -2.53 -5.34 -1.44
N GLY A 22 -2.05 -4.15 -1.78
CA GLY A 22 -1.99 -3.70 -3.16
C GLY A 22 -0.90 -4.41 -3.98
N PRO A 23 -0.87 -4.21 -5.31
CA PRO A 23 0.10 -4.85 -6.21
C PRO A 23 1.57 -4.66 -5.79
N ALA A 24 1.90 -3.48 -5.27
CA ALA A 24 3.25 -3.16 -4.81
C ALA A 24 3.66 -3.96 -3.56
N MET A 25 2.74 -4.17 -2.61
CA MET A 25 3.01 -5.00 -1.43
C MET A 25 3.20 -6.46 -1.82
N LEU A 26 2.37 -6.96 -2.74
CA LEU A 26 2.50 -8.32 -3.29
C LEU A 26 3.84 -8.51 -4.03
N TYR A 27 4.29 -7.51 -4.79
CA TYR A 27 5.61 -7.52 -5.43
C TYR A 27 6.74 -7.58 -4.39
N ALA A 28 6.72 -6.74 -3.36
CA ALA A 28 7.73 -6.76 -2.29
C ALA A 28 7.75 -8.12 -1.56
N ALA A 29 6.59 -8.70 -1.30
CA ALA A 29 6.46 -10.04 -0.73
C ALA A 29 7.05 -11.11 -1.66
N ALA A 30 6.73 -11.08 -2.95
CA ALA A 30 7.28 -12.00 -3.95
C ALA A 30 8.81 -11.92 -4.02
N GLN A 31 9.37 -10.70 -4.01
CA GLN A 31 10.83 -10.49 -3.98
C GLN A 31 11.46 -11.03 -2.69
N THR A 32 10.77 -10.86 -1.55
CA THR A 32 11.21 -11.44 -0.27
C THR A 32 11.27 -12.96 -0.32
N MET A 33 10.23 -13.60 -0.88
CA MET A 33 10.12 -15.06 -0.97
C MET A 33 11.09 -15.65 -1.98
N ALA A 34 11.24 -15.04 -3.16
CA ALA A 34 12.04 -15.59 -4.25
C ALA A 34 13.54 -15.28 -4.13
N ARG A 35 13.90 -14.13 -3.56
CA ARG A 35 15.27 -13.59 -3.56
C ARG A 35 15.81 -13.24 -2.17
N GLY A 36 15.05 -13.54 -1.12
CA GLY A 36 15.44 -13.32 0.26
C GLY A 36 15.16 -11.92 0.79
N ARG A 37 15.40 -11.74 2.10
CA ARG A 37 15.02 -10.54 2.87
C ARG A 37 15.55 -9.23 2.28
N TRP A 38 16.80 -9.20 1.83
CA TRP A 38 17.39 -7.98 1.28
C TRP A 38 16.72 -7.53 -0.01
N SER A 39 16.33 -8.46 -0.89
CA SER A 39 15.59 -8.11 -2.12
C SER A 39 14.19 -7.58 -1.83
N GLY A 40 13.55 -8.07 -0.76
CA GLY A 40 12.28 -7.54 -0.27
C GLY A 40 12.40 -6.10 0.24
N LEU A 41 13.43 -5.85 1.08
CA LEU A 41 13.68 -4.52 1.64
C LEU A 41 14.03 -3.49 0.56
N THR A 42 14.86 -3.85 -0.43
CA THR A 42 15.17 -2.95 -1.55
C THR A 42 13.95 -2.69 -2.42
N ALA A 43 13.09 -3.70 -2.66
CA ALA A 43 11.82 -3.50 -3.35
C ALA A 43 10.88 -2.54 -2.59
N ALA A 44 10.74 -2.72 -1.27
CA ALA A 44 9.93 -1.84 -0.44
C ALA A 44 10.46 -0.39 -0.43
N LEU A 45 11.77 -0.20 -0.34
CA LEU A 45 12.40 1.12 -0.43
C LEU A 45 12.14 1.78 -1.79
N GLY A 46 12.29 1.03 -2.89
CA GLY A 46 12.02 1.52 -4.24
C GLY A 46 10.56 1.94 -4.43
N ILE A 47 9.62 1.14 -3.93
CA ILE A 47 8.18 1.48 -3.95
C ILE A 47 7.91 2.74 -3.14
N HIS A 48 8.51 2.87 -1.96
CA HIS A 48 8.29 4.02 -1.08
C HIS A 48 8.81 5.33 -1.71
N LEU A 49 10.05 5.33 -2.23
CA LEU A 49 10.61 6.48 -2.94
C LEU A 49 9.84 6.79 -4.22
N GLY A 50 9.52 5.75 -5.01
CA GLY A 50 8.74 5.91 -6.24
C GLY A 50 7.36 6.49 -5.98
N GLY A 51 6.73 6.18 -4.84
CA GLY A 51 5.47 6.76 -4.41
C GLY A 51 5.56 8.27 -4.21
N TYR A 52 6.61 8.78 -3.58
CA TYR A 52 6.80 10.23 -3.46
C TYR A 52 6.96 10.92 -4.81
N VAL A 53 7.74 10.32 -5.72
CA VAL A 53 7.90 10.87 -7.08
C VAL A 53 6.58 10.84 -7.84
N HIS A 54 5.80 9.75 -7.73
CA HIS A 54 4.49 9.64 -8.36
C HIS A 54 3.48 10.67 -7.86
N VAL A 55 3.51 11.02 -6.56
CA VAL A 55 2.66 12.06 -5.98
C VAL A 55 3.05 13.46 -6.46
N LEU A 56 4.34 13.68 -6.74
CA LEU A 56 4.86 14.97 -7.20
C LEU A 56 4.70 15.20 -8.71
N ALA A 57 4.66 14.13 -9.50
CA ALA A 57 4.51 14.16 -10.96
C ALA A 57 3.07 14.47 -11.38
#